data_AF-A0A7J2LWD2-F1
#
_entry.id   AF-A0A7J2LWD2-F1
#
_cell.length_a   1.000
_cell.length_b   1.000
_cell.length_c   1.000
_cell.angle_alpha   90.00
_cell.angle_beta   90.00
_cell.angle_gamma   90.00
#
_symmetry.space_group_name_H-M   'P 1'
#
loop_
_entity.id
_entity.type
_entity.pdbx_description
1 polymer ?
#
loop_
_entity_poly.entity_id
_entity_poly.type
_entity_poly.pdbx_seq_one_letter_code
_entity_poly.pdbx_strand_id
1 'polypeptide(L)'
;GRTTYASIGGCYYAVRLAVAEFLAKEGRQAGVVAMREIHPSFITPLGVWINRESVREALRRKPLRFDDLSDAIAYMKGRFSIDINEWIRTSVLLREALYQEKITRYL
;
A
#
# COMPACT_ATOMS: atom_id res chain seq x y z
N GLY A 1 -5.04 -16.11 -2.41
CA GLY A 1 -3.88 -15.44 -3.04
C GLY A 1 -4.11 -15.33 -4.54
N ARG A 2 -3.29 -14.56 -5.29
CA ARG A 2 -3.43 -14.49 -6.76
C ARG A 2 -3.14 -15.85 -7.40
N THR A 3 -3.94 -16.24 -8.38
CA THR A 3 -3.75 -17.45 -9.21
C THR A 3 -2.97 -17.18 -10.50
N THR A 4 -2.87 -15.91 -10.90
CA THR A 4 -2.15 -15.45 -12.09
C THR A 4 -1.13 -14.37 -11.73
N TYR A 5 -0.16 -14.17 -12.63
CA TYR A 5 0.88 -13.17 -12.47
C TYR A 5 0.31 -11.76 -12.25
N ALA A 6 1.00 -10.93 -11.48
CA ALA A 6 0.55 -9.57 -11.21
C ALA A 6 0.61 -8.71 -12.48
N SER A 7 -0.48 -7.99 -12.78
CA SER A 7 -0.54 -7.07 -13.93
C SER A 7 0.50 -5.96 -13.83
N ILE A 8 0.81 -5.49 -12.62
CA ILE A 8 1.86 -4.50 -12.34
C ILE A 8 3.29 -5.10 -12.34
N GLY A 9 3.41 -6.39 -12.69
CA GLY A 9 4.66 -7.10 -12.82
C GLY A 9 5.40 -7.37 -11.51
N GLY A 10 6.73 -7.52 -11.61
CA GLY A 10 7.61 -7.91 -10.52
C GLY A 10 7.61 -6.96 -9.31
N CYS A 11 7.18 -5.71 -9.51
CA CYS A 11 7.03 -4.72 -8.44
C CYS A 11 6.08 -5.20 -7.34
N TYR A 12 4.97 -5.85 -7.70
CA TYR A 12 4.02 -6.41 -6.75
C TYR A 12 4.70 -7.36 -5.76
N TYR A 13 5.48 -8.30 -6.29
CA TYR A 13 6.15 -9.32 -5.51
C TYR A 13 7.28 -8.74 -4.66
N ALA A 14 8.03 -7.78 -5.21
CA ALA A 14 9.08 -7.07 -4.51
C ALA A 14 8.55 -6.35 -3.25
N VAL A 15 7.44 -5.61 -3.39
CA VAL A 15 6.77 -4.92 -2.28
C VAL A 15 6.16 -5.93 -1.30
N ARG A 16 5.44 -6.93 -1.80
CA ARG A 16 4.79 -7.94 -0.95
C ARG A 16 5.80 -8.70 -0.09
N LEU A 17 6.98 -9.03 -0.63
CA LEU A 17 8.03 -9.69 0.12
C LEU A 17 8.53 -8.81 1.28
N ALA A 18 8.88 -7.55 1.02
CA ALA A 18 9.35 -6.62 2.05
C ALA A 18 8.36 -6.45 3.20
N VAL A 19 7.08 -6.33 2.87
CA VAL A 19 5.99 -6.21 3.85
C VAL A 19 5.82 -7.50 4.65
N ALA A 20 5.83 -8.65 3.97
CA ALA A 20 5.64 -9.95 4.62
C ALA A 20 6.78 -10.26 5.60
N GLU A 21 8.03 -9.96 5.23
CA GLU A 21 9.19 -10.09 6.12
C GLU A 21 9.03 -9.25 7.38
N PHE A 22 8.60 -8.00 7.23
CA PHE A 22 8.36 -7.10 8.36
C PHE A 22 7.25 -7.63 9.28
N LEU A 23 6.09 -7.98 8.72
CA LEU A 23 4.96 -8.49 9.49
C LEU A 23 5.29 -9.82 10.19
N ALA A 24 6.04 -10.70 9.54
CA ALA A 24 6.51 -11.94 10.14
C ALA A 24 7.47 -11.68 11.32
N LYS A 25 8.40 -10.73 11.18
CA LYS A 25 9.29 -10.31 12.27
C LYS A 25 8.52 -9.73 13.45
N GLU A 26 7.50 -8.93 13.19
CA GLU A 26 6.65 -8.34 14.23
C GLU A 26 5.65 -9.34 14.84
N GLY A 27 5.49 -10.54 14.26
CA GLY A 27 4.50 -11.52 14.68
C GLY A 27 3.05 -11.06 14.44
N ARG A 28 2.81 -10.25 13.41
CA ARG A 28 1.51 -9.62 13.14
C ARG A 28 0.97 -9.99 11.77
N GLN A 29 -0.35 -9.97 11.65
CA GLN A 29 -1.06 -10.04 10.37
C GLN A 29 -1.80 -8.72 10.13
N ALA A 30 -1.75 -8.21 8.89
CA ALA A 30 -2.42 -6.97 8.51
C ALA A 30 -2.80 -6.96 7.03
N GLY A 31 -3.86 -6.22 6.71
CA GLY A 31 -4.09 -5.76 5.34
C GLY A 31 -3.13 -4.62 5.00
N VAL A 32 -2.57 -4.62 3.80
CA VAL A 32 -1.55 -3.65 3.39
C VAL A 32 -1.87 -3.09 2.03
N VAL A 33 -1.92 -1.75 1.95
CA VAL A 33 -2.04 -0.99 0.71
C VAL A 33 -0.74 -0.23 0.50
N ALA A 34 -0.05 -0.53 -0.59
CA ALA A 34 1.17 0.18 -0.99
C ALA A 34 0.86 1.06 -2.20
N MET A 35 1.05 2.37 -2.05
CA MET A 35 0.82 3.36 -3.11
C MET A 35 2.14 3.97 -3.54
N ARG A 36 2.33 4.09 -4.85
CA ARG A 36 3.54 4.67 -5.44
C ARG A 36 3.17 5.42 -6.72
N GLU A 37 3.57 6.68 -6.78
CA GLU A 37 3.55 7.47 -8.01
C GLU A 37 4.92 7.46 -8.68
N ILE A 38 4.92 7.46 -10.01
CA ILE A 38 6.13 7.62 -10.82
C ILE A 38 5.89 8.85 -11.68
N HIS A 39 6.73 9.87 -11.50
CA HIS A 39 6.69 11.09 -12.30
C HIS A 39 7.53 10.92 -13.58
N PRO A 40 7.18 11.61 -14.68
CA PRO A 40 7.93 11.54 -15.94
C PRO A 40 9.41 11.91 -15.83
N SER A 41 9.79 12.69 -14.81
CA SER A 41 11.18 13.04 -14.50
C SER A 41 12.02 11.86 -13.99
N PHE A 42 11.38 10.74 -13.60
CA PHE A 42 12.06 9.55 -13.12
C PHE A 42 12.53 8.69 -14.31
N ILE A 43 13.77 8.95 -14.76
CA ILE A 43 14.37 8.29 -15.93
C ILE A 43 15.30 7.12 -15.59
N THR A 44 15.45 6.76 -14.31
CA THR A 44 16.47 5.79 -13.87
C THR A 44 15.95 4.34 -13.92
N PRO A 45 16.56 3.43 -14.72
CA PRO A 45 16.13 2.05 -14.81
C PRO A 45 16.69 1.19 -13.67
N LEU A 46 16.09 1.30 -12.47
CA LEU A 46 16.53 0.56 -11.27
C LEU A 46 15.84 -0.80 -11.08
N GLY A 47 15.04 -1.22 -12.06
CA GLY A 47 14.23 -2.44 -11.98
C GLY A 47 13.26 -2.44 -10.79
N VAL A 48 12.91 -3.64 -10.31
CA VAL A 48 11.93 -3.79 -9.20
C VAL A 48 12.55 -3.60 -7.82
N TRP A 49 13.89 -3.69 -7.72
CA TRP A 49 14.64 -3.62 -6.46
C TRP A 49 14.37 -2.33 -5.68
N ILE A 50 14.28 -1.19 -6.38
CA ILE A 50 14.02 0.12 -5.77
C ILE A 50 12.72 0.14 -4.94
N ASN A 51 11.69 -0.59 -5.39
CA ASN A 51 10.43 -0.69 -4.65
C ASN A 51 10.61 -1.44 -3.33
N ARG A 52 11.33 -2.56 -3.38
CA ARG A 52 11.58 -3.40 -2.21
C ARG A 52 12.34 -2.62 -1.15
N GLU A 53 13.43 -1.96 -1.55
CA GLU A 53 14.25 -1.22 -0.59
C GLU A 53 13.55 0.03 -0.08
N SER A 54 12.82 0.76 -0.93
CA SER A 54 12.01 1.89 -0.47
C SER A 54 11.00 1.49 0.60
N VAL A 55 10.35 0.33 0.43
CA VAL A 55 9.38 -0.20 1.41
C VAL A 55 10.07 -0.66 2.68
N ARG A 56 11.21 -1.37 2.59
CA ARG A 56 11.99 -1.76 3.77
C ARG A 56 12.45 -0.55 4.58
N GLU A 57 12.96 0.48 3.90
CA GLU A 57 13.34 1.74 4.53
C GLU A 57 12.15 2.45 5.17
N ALA A 58 10.99 2.48 4.50
CA ALA A 58 9.77 3.05 5.08
C ALA A 58 9.33 2.30 6.35
N LEU A 59 9.39 0.97 6.37
CA LEU A 59 8.98 0.13 7.51
C LEU A 59 9.96 0.19 8.69
N ARG A 60 11.22 0.60 8.47
CA ARG A 60 12.20 0.84 9.54
C ARG A 60 11.99 2.17 10.26
N ARG A 61 11.32 3.13 9.61
CA ARG A 61 11.08 4.47 10.17
C ARG A 61 9.88 4.47 11.11
N LYS A 62 9.80 5.48 11.97
CA LYS A 62 8.64 5.69 12.84
C LYS A 62 7.39 5.93 11.97
N PRO A 63 6.35 5.10 12.07
CA PRO A 63 5.14 5.29 11.28
C PRO A 63 4.30 6.43 11.84
N LEU A 64 3.50 7.03 10.96
CA LEU A 64 2.35 7.83 11.38
C LEU A 64 1.20 6.88 11.72
N ARG A 65 0.49 7.17 12.80
CA ARG A 65 -0.67 6.42 13.26
C ARG A 65 -1.88 7.33 13.19
N PHE A 66 -2.99 6.77 12.74
CA PHE A 66 -4.28 7.42 12.63
C PHE A 66 -5.28 6.53 13.34
N ASP A 67 -6.23 7.13 14.03
CA ASP A 67 -7.30 6.39 14.70
C ASP A 67 -8.35 5.93 13.67
N ASP A 68 -8.58 6.74 12.64
CA ASP A 68 -9.54 6.47 11.57
C ASP A 68 -8.90 6.38 10.18
N LEU A 69 -9.51 5.55 9.32
CA LEU A 69 -9.11 5.43 7.92
C LEU A 69 -9.31 6.73 7.14
N SER A 70 -10.34 7.52 7.48
CA SER A 70 -10.60 8.83 6.87
C SER A 70 -9.43 9.79 7.08
N ASP A 71 -8.82 9.79 8.27
CA ASP A 71 -7.70 10.67 8.60
C ASP A 71 -6.45 10.28 7.82
N ALA A 72 -6.20 8.97 7.70
CA ALA A 72 -5.13 8.46 6.86
C ALA A 72 -5.32 8.88 5.38
N ILE A 73 -6.54 8.78 4.85
CA ILE A 73 -6.87 9.18 3.47
C ILE A 73 -6.72 10.69 3.27
N ALA A 74 -7.19 11.51 4.21
CA ALA A 74 -7.02 12.95 4.18
C ALA A 74 -5.54 13.35 4.17
N TYR A 75 -4.72 12.69 5.00
CA TYR A 75 -3.28 12.88 5.00
C TYR A 75 -2.62 12.52 3.67
N MET A 76 -3.05 11.41 3.05
CA MET A 76 -2.51 10.95 1.75
C MET A 76 -2.90 11.87 0.59
N LYS A 77 -4.10 12.47 0.62
CA LYS A 77 -4.56 13.42 -0.40
C LYS A 77 -3.60 14.59 -0.61
N GLY A 78 -2.89 15.03 0.43
CA GLY A 78 -1.90 16.11 0.35
C GLY A 78 -0.49 15.67 -0.10
N ARG A 79 -0.27 14.37 -0.35
CA ARG A 79 1.07 13.80 -0.65
C ARG A 79 1.22 13.30 -2.07
N PHE A 80 0.10 13.03 -2.73
CA PHE A 80 0.02 12.43 -4.06
C PHE A 80 -0.44 13.47 -5.07
N SER A 81 0.14 13.42 -6.28
CA SER A 81 -0.29 14.26 -7.40
C SER A 81 -1.51 13.67 -8.10
N ILE A 82 -1.68 12.35 -8.07
CA ILE A 82 -2.87 11.66 -8.55
C ILE A 82 -3.95 11.81 -7.48
N ASP A 83 -5.16 12.16 -7.92
CA ASP A 83 -6.30 12.32 -7.03
C ASP A 83 -6.59 11.04 -6.23
N ILE A 84 -6.88 11.21 -4.94
CA ILE A 84 -7.11 10.08 -4.01
C ILE A 84 -8.28 9.19 -4.45
N ASN A 85 -9.26 9.73 -5.17
CA ASN A 85 -10.38 8.96 -5.69
C ASN A 85 -9.94 7.94 -6.75
N GLU A 86 -8.87 8.22 -7.50
CA GLU A 86 -8.29 7.29 -8.48
C GLU A 86 -7.71 6.06 -7.77
N TRP A 87 -7.01 6.29 -6.67
CA TRP A 87 -6.46 5.24 -5.80
C TRP A 87 -7.57 4.38 -5.21
N ILE A 88 -8.62 5.01 -4.68
CA ILE A 88 -9.79 4.31 -4.10
C ILE A 88 -10.51 3.49 -5.17
N ARG A 89 -10.68 4.02 -6.39
CA ARG A 89 -11.33 3.32 -7.51
C ARG A 89 -10.56 2.07 -7.92
N THR A 90 -9.23 2.16 -7.95
CA THR A 90 -8.35 1.08 -8.45
C THR A 90 -8.08 0.01 -7.39
N SER A 91 -7.99 0.40 -6.12
CA SER A 91 -7.64 -0.50 -5.03
C SER A 91 -8.88 -1.20 -4.46
N VAL A 92 -8.99 -2.50 -4.70
CA VAL A 92 -10.00 -3.36 -4.07
C VAL A 92 -9.95 -3.25 -2.55
N LEU A 93 -8.74 -3.25 -1.96
CA LEU A 93 -8.55 -3.18 -0.51
C LEU A 93 -9.02 -1.84 0.08
N LEU A 94 -8.78 -0.71 -0.60
CA LEU A 94 -9.27 0.58 -0.12
C LEU A 94 -10.79 0.66 -0.24
N ARG A 95 -11.35 0.15 -1.34
CA ARG A 95 -12.79 0.12 -1.56
C ARG A 95 -13.50 -0.75 -0.52
N GLU A 96 -12.99 -1.93 -0.24
CA GLU A 96 -13.50 -2.80 0.82
C GLU A 96 -13.39 -2.12 2.19
N ALA A 97 -12.24 -1.51 2.50
CA ALA A 97 -12.05 -0.82 3.77
C ALA A 97 -12.98 0.39 3.97
N LEU A 98 -13.41 1.04 2.88
CA LEU A 98 -14.29 2.22 2.92
C LEU A 98 -15.78 1.90 2.87
N TYR A 99 -16.18 0.93 2.05
CA TYR A 99 -17.59 0.72 1.72
C TYR A 99 -18.14 -0.63 2.21
N GLN A 100 -17.28 -1.60 2.54
CA GLN A 100 -17.75 -2.89 3.02
C GLN A 100 -18.13 -2.80 4.49
N GLU A 101 -19.43 -2.93 4.77
CA GLU A 101 -19.90 -3.09 6.13
C GLU A 101 -19.47 -4.45 6.70
N LYS A 102 -18.91 -4.42 7.91
CA LYS A 102 -18.51 -5.63 8.63
C LYS A 102 -19.64 -6.08 9.54
N ILE A 103 -19.81 -7.39 9.66
CA ILE A 103 -20.82 -7.98 10.56
C ILE A 103 -20.66 -7.52 12.01
N THR A 104 -19.44 -7.15 12.41
CA THR A 104 -19.13 -6.57 13.72
C THR A 104 -19.86 -5.26 14.02
N ARG A 105 -20.45 -4.60 13.02
CA ARG A 105 -21.31 -3.42 13.25
C ARG A 105 -22.67 -3.79 13.85
N TYR A 106 -23.11 -5.04 13.67
CA TYR A 106 -24.42 -5.54 14.07
C TYR A 106 -24.36 -6.55 15.23
N LEU A 107 -23.17 -6.76 15.79
CA LEU A 107 -22.93 -7.53 17.02
C LEU A 107 -22.81 -6.56 18.19
#